data_AF-A0A150IVY4-F1
#
_entry.id   AF-A0A150IVY4-F1
#
_cell.length_a   1.000
_cell.length_b   1.000
_cell.length_c   1.000
_cell.angle_alpha   90.00
_cell.angle_beta   90.00
_cell.angle_gamma   90.00
#
_symmetry.space_group_name_H-M   'P 1'
#
loop_
_entity.id
_entity.type
_entity.pdbx_description
1 polymer ?
#
loop_
_entity_poly.entity_id
_entity_poly.type
_entity_poly.pdbx_seq_one_letter_code
_entity_poly.pdbx_strand_id
1 'polypeptide(L)'
;MVVISKKNISGKEIKLKIVPIVSFLLFLLIITSPFLLWISEQNKELNVLVLDNTVPDTKYREHKGLFWILNNEKYVLDGKNYDKKIDYYGFFPLENKKYNIRKVPSDLENIDIIYIADSYGVYEKEFYGENIEGTRSKLIYGGMYEDDLAAIQSYLNGGVTLISEFNTFGSPTSQDTKLKLYEILKVEWTGWIGRYFYDLSQGVEVPVWAINNWQAQNRRDWNFSGPGFVFADENDHIVVLEEKKDITSKGCIMRYTEEGKSYFGIKEDIRYNYWFDIVNPKEGVIIYSSFVLDLTDTGKDKLEKMSIPLSFPAIIYSTGEEYNSYYFSGDFVDMGNIPYIYWIKGYDLFNKWTSSNQDEFENKGFFWHGYVPMLKRILSDAYKNKSN
;
A
#
# COMPACT_ATOMS: atom_id res chain seq x y z
N MET A 1 33.41 -41.85 6.58
CA MET A 1 34.08 -41.14 5.47
C MET A 1 34.13 -42.09 4.27
N VAL A 2 33.12 -42.06 3.39
CA VAL A 2 33.10 -42.94 2.22
C VAL A 2 34.00 -42.33 1.16
N VAL A 3 35.14 -42.98 0.90
CA VAL A 3 36.10 -42.59 -0.14
C VAL A 3 35.99 -43.63 -1.25
N ILE A 4 35.48 -43.22 -2.41
CA ILE A 4 35.55 -44.05 -3.62
C ILE A 4 36.88 -43.73 -4.30
N SER A 5 37.77 -44.72 -4.39
CA SER A 5 39.04 -44.60 -5.13
C SER A 5 38.82 -45.04 -6.58
N LYS A 6 39.04 -44.13 -7.53
CA LYS A 6 39.23 -44.49 -8.95
C LYS A 6 40.65 -44.06 -9.36
N LYS A 7 41.38 -44.96 -10.02
CA LYS A 7 42.67 -44.67 -10.65
C LYS A 7 42.42 -44.03 -12.02
N ASN A 8 43.03 -42.87 -12.27
CA ASN A 8 43.07 -42.29 -13.62
C ASN A 8 44.16 -42.93 -14.48
N ILE A 9 44.16 -42.64 -15.78
CA ILE A 9 45.07 -43.19 -16.82
C ILE A 9 46.57 -43.02 -16.47
N SER A 10 46.92 -42.09 -15.58
CA SER A 10 48.29 -41.86 -15.08
C SER A 10 48.62 -42.55 -13.74
N GLY A 11 47.77 -43.45 -13.23
CA GLY A 11 48.01 -44.19 -11.99
C GLY A 11 47.85 -43.40 -10.67
N LYS A 12 47.48 -42.11 -10.71
CA LYS A 12 47.17 -41.32 -9.50
C LYS A 12 45.80 -41.69 -8.93
N GLU A 13 45.75 -41.94 -7.63
CA GLU A 13 44.48 -42.07 -6.89
C GLU A 13 43.78 -40.72 -6.79
N ILE A 14 42.58 -40.61 -7.36
CA ILE A 14 41.70 -39.46 -7.12
C ILE A 14 40.78 -39.87 -5.98
N LYS A 15 41.03 -39.32 -4.78
CA LYS A 15 40.12 -39.48 -3.63
C LYS A 15 38.96 -38.49 -3.79
N LEU A 16 37.85 -38.94 -4.37
CA LEU A 16 36.63 -38.13 -4.40
C LEU A 16 36.08 -38.06 -2.96
N LYS A 17 36.16 -36.89 -2.33
CA LYS A 17 35.56 -36.67 -1.01
C LYS A 17 34.05 -36.49 -1.23
N ILE A 18 33.29 -37.56 -0.99
CA ILE A 18 31.84 -37.58 -1.20
C ILE A 18 31.12 -36.63 -0.24
N VAL A 19 31.61 -36.48 1.00
CA VAL A 19 30.98 -35.65 2.03
C VAL A 19 30.89 -34.17 1.61
N PRO A 20 31.97 -33.48 1.19
CA PRO A 20 31.88 -32.11 0.67
C PRO A 20 30.92 -31.95 -0.51
N ILE A 21 30.86 -32.93 -1.42
CA ILE A 21 29.96 -32.89 -2.58
C ILE A 21 28.51 -32.97 -2.12
N VAL A 22 28.20 -33.91 -1.22
CA VAL A 22 26.85 -34.06 -0.65
C VAL A 22 26.45 -32.83 0.15
N SER A 23 27.35 -32.29 0.97
CA SER A 23 27.09 -31.04 1.72
C SER A 23 26.84 -29.85 0.79
N PHE A 24 27.61 -29.73 -0.29
CA PHE A 24 27.41 -28.69 -1.31
C PHE A 24 26.06 -28.85 -2.03
N LEU A 25 25.69 -30.07 -2.41
CA LEU A 25 24.40 -30.35 -3.05
C LEU A 25 23.21 -30.09 -2.11
N LEU A 26 23.31 -30.45 -0.83
CA LEU A 26 22.29 -30.15 0.17
C LEU A 26 22.16 -28.64 0.39
N PHE A 27 23.28 -27.93 0.48
CA PHE A 27 23.28 -26.47 0.57
C PHE A 27 22.62 -25.82 -0.65
N LEU A 28 22.95 -26.29 -1.86
CA LEU A 28 22.33 -25.82 -3.09
C LEU A 28 20.82 -26.10 -3.10
N LEU A 29 20.40 -27.29 -2.65
CA LEU A 29 18.99 -27.65 -2.56
C LEU A 29 18.24 -26.73 -1.58
N ILE A 30 18.82 -26.44 -0.42
CA ILE A 30 18.20 -25.53 0.56
C ILE A 30 18.01 -24.13 -0.04
N ILE A 31 19.05 -23.57 -0.66
CA ILE A 31 18.98 -22.23 -1.27
C ILE A 31 18.00 -22.18 -2.45
N THR A 32 17.94 -23.22 -3.26
CA THR A 32 17.06 -23.26 -4.44
C THR A 32 15.64 -23.72 -4.11
N SER A 33 15.41 -24.35 -2.96
CA SER A 33 14.11 -24.89 -2.58
C SER A 33 12.97 -23.87 -2.59
N PRO A 34 13.11 -22.62 -2.13
CA PRO A 34 12.01 -21.65 -2.17
C PRO A 34 11.56 -21.32 -3.60
N PHE A 35 12.51 -21.29 -4.54
CA PHE A 35 12.22 -21.07 -5.96
C PHE A 35 11.57 -22.30 -6.60
N LEU A 36 12.08 -23.50 -6.32
CA LEU A 36 11.50 -24.75 -6.81
C LEU A 36 10.08 -24.95 -6.29
N LEU A 37 9.85 -24.64 -5.01
CA LEU A 37 8.53 -24.68 -4.40
C LEU A 37 7.58 -23.69 -5.08
N TRP A 38 8.03 -22.45 -5.32
CA TRP A 38 7.23 -21.48 -6.05
C TRP A 38 6.90 -21.98 -7.47
N ILE A 39 7.86 -22.51 -8.22
CA ILE A 39 7.58 -23.07 -9.57
C ILE A 39 6.54 -24.20 -9.50
N SER A 40 6.60 -25.04 -8.48
CA SER A 40 5.71 -26.20 -8.34
C SER A 40 4.26 -25.85 -7.95
N GLU A 41 4.00 -24.61 -7.50
CA GLU A 41 2.64 -24.15 -7.21
C GLU A 41 1.83 -23.96 -8.48
N GLN A 42 0.56 -24.37 -8.41
CA GLN A 42 -0.40 -24.15 -9.48
C GLN A 42 -0.77 -22.67 -9.57
N ASN A 43 -0.91 -22.19 -10.79
CA ASN A 43 -1.45 -20.86 -11.05
C ASN A 43 -2.93 -20.82 -10.65
N LYS A 44 -3.35 -19.69 -10.06
CA LYS A 44 -4.72 -19.43 -9.59
C LYS A 44 -5.31 -18.32 -10.45
N GLU A 45 -6.31 -18.62 -11.25
CA GLU A 45 -6.98 -17.62 -12.08
C GLU A 45 -7.80 -16.68 -11.17
N LEU A 46 -7.38 -15.41 -11.09
CA LEU A 46 -8.03 -14.40 -10.26
C LEU A 46 -7.95 -13.08 -11.01
N ASN A 47 -9.09 -12.56 -11.45
CA ASN A 47 -9.22 -11.39 -12.31
C ASN A 47 -9.37 -10.13 -11.45
N VAL A 48 -8.30 -9.34 -11.41
CA VAL A 48 -8.18 -8.12 -10.61
C VAL A 48 -8.19 -6.93 -11.54
N LEU A 49 -9.27 -6.15 -11.49
CA LEU A 49 -9.35 -4.85 -12.14
C LEU A 49 -8.63 -3.83 -11.26
N VAL A 50 -7.49 -3.32 -11.72
CA VAL A 50 -6.73 -2.28 -11.01
C VAL A 50 -6.98 -0.91 -11.64
N LEU A 51 -7.37 0.07 -10.84
CA LEU A 51 -7.46 1.49 -11.23
C LEU A 51 -6.41 2.30 -10.47
N ASP A 52 -5.55 2.99 -11.20
CA ASP A 52 -4.54 3.90 -10.67
C ASP A 52 -4.40 5.13 -11.56
N ASN A 53 -4.82 6.28 -11.03
CA ASN A 53 -4.75 7.55 -11.74
C ASN A 53 -3.46 8.34 -11.40
N THR A 54 -2.59 7.82 -10.53
CA THR A 54 -1.42 8.49 -9.96
C THR A 54 -0.13 7.75 -10.34
N VAL A 55 0.17 7.68 -11.64
CA VAL A 55 1.38 7.01 -12.16
C VAL A 55 2.32 8.00 -12.87
N PRO A 56 2.98 8.92 -12.13
CA PRO A 56 3.79 9.98 -12.74
C PRO A 56 5.09 9.46 -13.39
N ASP A 57 5.56 8.28 -13.01
CA ASP A 57 6.81 7.70 -13.50
C ASP A 57 6.75 6.16 -13.65
N THR A 58 7.82 5.58 -14.19
CA THR A 58 7.92 4.12 -14.44
C THR A 58 8.33 3.31 -13.19
N LYS A 59 8.23 3.87 -11.98
CA LYS A 59 8.43 3.11 -10.74
C LYS A 59 7.14 2.43 -10.29
N TYR A 60 5.98 2.93 -10.74
CA TYR A 60 4.65 2.35 -10.49
C TYR A 60 4.35 2.22 -8.99
N ARG A 61 4.63 3.29 -8.23
CA ARG A 61 4.70 3.26 -6.76
C ARG A 61 3.39 2.75 -6.13
N GLU A 62 2.26 3.30 -6.56
CA GLU A 62 0.96 3.09 -5.90
C GLU A 62 0.30 1.73 -6.17
N HIS A 63 0.84 0.91 -7.10
CA HIS A 63 0.31 -0.44 -7.31
C HIS A 63 1.39 -1.53 -7.35
N LYS A 64 2.69 -1.19 -7.32
CA LYS A 64 3.77 -2.19 -7.40
C LYS A 64 3.69 -3.25 -6.29
N GLY A 65 3.20 -2.88 -5.09
CA GLY A 65 3.01 -3.81 -3.98
C GLY A 65 1.95 -4.86 -4.25
N LEU A 66 0.76 -4.45 -4.69
CA LEU A 66 -0.31 -5.34 -5.14
C LEU A 66 0.21 -6.33 -6.18
N PHE A 67 0.84 -5.84 -7.24
CA PHE A 67 1.35 -6.69 -8.33
C PHE A 67 2.45 -7.65 -7.89
N TRP A 68 3.28 -7.26 -6.93
CA TRP A 68 4.25 -8.17 -6.33
C TRP A 68 3.55 -9.31 -5.59
N ILE A 69 2.51 -9.01 -4.80
CA ILE A 69 1.74 -10.00 -4.04
C ILE A 69 0.98 -10.94 -4.98
N LEU A 70 0.30 -10.40 -6.01
CA LEU A 70 -0.41 -11.20 -7.02
C LEU A 70 0.51 -12.26 -7.63
N ASN A 71 1.69 -11.83 -8.09
CA ASN A 71 2.66 -12.72 -8.71
C ASN A 71 3.34 -13.67 -7.70
N ASN A 72 3.65 -13.21 -6.48
CA ASN A 72 4.22 -14.07 -5.44
C ASN A 72 3.25 -15.19 -5.07
N GLU A 73 1.96 -14.88 -4.99
CA GLU A 73 0.89 -15.82 -4.69
C GLU A 73 0.37 -16.59 -5.91
N LYS A 74 1.02 -16.51 -7.07
CA LYS A 74 0.63 -17.25 -8.29
C LYS A 74 -0.76 -16.93 -8.82
N TYR A 75 -1.28 -15.73 -8.53
CA TYR A 75 -2.47 -15.24 -9.20
C TYR A 75 -2.13 -14.81 -10.63
N VAL A 76 -2.99 -15.19 -11.57
CA VAL A 76 -2.80 -14.96 -13.01
C VAL A 76 -4.05 -14.37 -13.63
N LEU A 77 -3.83 -13.65 -14.74
CA LEU A 77 -4.83 -13.11 -15.64
C LEU A 77 -4.67 -13.77 -17.01
N ASP A 78 -5.71 -14.44 -17.48
CA ASP A 78 -5.73 -15.26 -18.71
C ASP A 78 -4.54 -16.24 -18.76
N GLY A 79 -4.26 -16.89 -17.63
CA GLY A 79 -3.14 -17.82 -17.49
C GLY A 79 -1.74 -17.20 -17.47
N LYS A 80 -1.62 -15.86 -17.48
CA LYS A 80 -0.34 -15.13 -17.45
C LYS A 80 -0.14 -14.40 -16.13
N ASN A 81 1.13 -14.21 -15.75
CA ASN A 81 1.50 -13.37 -14.62
C ASN A 81 1.07 -11.92 -14.88
N TYR A 82 0.65 -11.24 -13.81
CA TYR A 82 0.30 -9.82 -13.84
C TYR A 82 1.51 -8.94 -14.16
N ASP A 83 1.36 -8.02 -15.10
CA ASP A 83 2.33 -6.99 -15.45
C ASP A 83 1.83 -5.60 -15.05
N LYS A 84 2.46 -5.05 -14.02
CA LYS A 84 2.21 -3.69 -13.48
C LYS A 84 2.31 -2.58 -14.53
N LYS A 85 2.96 -2.82 -15.67
CA LYS A 85 3.08 -1.81 -16.73
C LYS A 85 1.82 -1.70 -17.58
N ILE A 86 0.99 -2.74 -17.64
CA ILE A 86 -0.10 -2.85 -18.62
C ILE A 86 -1.44 -3.30 -18.05
N ASP A 87 -1.47 -4.07 -16.95
CA ASP A 87 -2.69 -4.69 -16.42
C ASP A 87 -3.40 -3.81 -15.39
N TYR A 88 -3.54 -2.51 -15.70
CA TYR A 88 -4.31 -1.55 -14.93
C TYR A 88 -5.08 -0.58 -15.85
N TYR A 89 -5.84 0.32 -15.24
CA TYR A 89 -6.56 1.42 -15.86
C TYR A 89 -6.17 2.73 -15.17
N GLY A 90 -6.33 3.86 -15.85
CA GLY A 90 -5.94 5.18 -15.37
C GLY A 90 -4.82 5.81 -16.18
N PHE A 91 -3.78 6.32 -15.51
CA PHE A 91 -2.70 7.09 -16.15
C PHE A 91 -1.52 6.20 -16.56
N PHE A 92 -1.12 6.22 -17.83
CA PHE A 92 0.00 5.42 -18.35
C PHE A 92 1.17 6.30 -18.76
N PRO A 93 2.29 6.32 -18.01
CA PRO A 93 3.50 7.01 -18.45
C PRO A 93 4.17 6.24 -19.61
N LEU A 94 4.55 6.97 -20.66
CA LEU A 94 5.27 6.47 -21.83
C LEU A 94 6.64 7.14 -21.95
N GLU A 95 7.47 6.61 -22.86
CA GLU A 95 8.76 7.23 -23.19
C GLU A 95 8.61 8.67 -23.66
N ASN A 96 9.67 9.46 -23.46
CA ASN A 96 9.75 10.87 -23.86
C ASN A 96 8.66 11.76 -23.23
N LYS A 97 8.28 11.47 -21.98
CA LYS A 97 7.26 12.24 -21.23
C LYS A 97 5.93 12.34 -21.98
N LYS A 98 5.56 11.28 -22.69
CA LYS A 98 4.21 11.10 -23.24
C LYS A 98 3.39 10.26 -22.28
N TYR A 99 2.08 10.33 -22.39
CA TYR A 99 1.20 9.47 -21.59
C TYR A 99 0.00 9.02 -22.41
N ASN A 100 -0.65 7.98 -21.92
CA ASN A 100 -1.97 7.57 -22.37
C ASN A 100 -2.90 7.50 -21.16
N ILE A 101 -4.21 7.65 -21.38
CA ILE A 101 -5.23 7.42 -20.36
C ILE A 101 -6.07 6.24 -20.80
N ARG A 102 -6.23 5.24 -19.93
CA ARG A 102 -7.10 4.10 -20.18
C ARG A 102 -8.26 4.14 -19.21
N LYS A 103 -9.46 4.43 -19.71
CA LYS A 103 -10.70 4.38 -18.92
C LYS A 103 -11.09 2.94 -18.62
N VAL A 104 -11.78 2.75 -17.51
CA VAL A 104 -12.38 1.47 -17.15
C VAL A 104 -13.50 1.17 -18.15
N PRO A 105 -13.40 0.09 -18.94
CA PRO A 105 -14.46 -0.29 -19.87
C PRO A 105 -15.69 -0.79 -19.12
N SER A 106 -16.85 -0.80 -19.77
CA SER A 106 -18.14 -1.22 -19.19
C SER A 106 -18.56 -2.65 -19.57
N ASP A 107 -17.70 -3.40 -20.24
CA ASP A 107 -17.97 -4.71 -20.85
C ASP A 107 -16.92 -5.78 -20.49
N LEU A 108 -16.29 -5.66 -19.31
CA LEU A 108 -15.43 -6.71 -18.78
C LEU A 108 -16.26 -7.86 -18.21
N GLU A 109 -15.80 -9.07 -18.48
CA GLU A 109 -16.38 -10.29 -17.93
C GLU A 109 -15.53 -10.83 -16.78
N ASN A 110 -16.19 -11.50 -15.83
CA ASN A 110 -15.54 -12.30 -14.78
C ASN A 110 -14.55 -11.51 -13.92
N ILE A 111 -14.91 -10.32 -13.44
CA ILE A 111 -14.11 -9.60 -12.45
C ILE A 111 -14.32 -10.27 -11.08
N ASP A 112 -13.23 -10.60 -10.40
CA ASP A 112 -13.26 -11.17 -9.05
C ASP A 112 -12.99 -10.08 -8.00
N ILE A 113 -12.08 -9.16 -8.33
CA ILE A 113 -11.62 -8.09 -7.44
C ILE A 113 -11.52 -6.78 -8.22
N ILE A 114 -11.95 -5.69 -7.59
CA ILE A 114 -11.68 -4.33 -8.04
C ILE A 114 -10.75 -3.68 -7.01
N TYR A 115 -9.63 -3.13 -7.46
CA TYR A 115 -8.65 -2.46 -6.62
C TYR A 115 -8.43 -1.02 -7.10
N ILE A 116 -8.85 -0.05 -6.30
CA ILE A 116 -8.63 1.38 -6.53
C ILE A 116 -7.39 1.77 -5.71
N ALA A 117 -6.26 1.94 -6.40
CA ALA A 117 -4.96 2.20 -5.79
C ALA A 117 -4.85 3.65 -5.29
N ASP A 118 -4.92 4.61 -6.21
CA ASP A 118 -4.84 6.02 -5.90
C ASP A 118 -5.58 6.83 -6.98
N SER A 119 -6.31 7.86 -6.57
CA SER A 119 -7.05 8.74 -7.47
C SER A 119 -6.55 10.18 -7.51
N TYR A 120 -5.52 10.58 -6.77
CA TYR A 120 -5.05 11.97 -6.68
C TYR A 120 -4.66 12.59 -8.01
N GLY A 121 -3.93 11.85 -8.83
CA GLY A 121 -3.54 12.26 -10.16
C GLY A 121 -2.08 12.64 -10.32
N VAL A 122 -1.77 12.96 -11.57
CA VAL A 122 -0.46 13.35 -12.06
C VAL A 122 -0.48 14.83 -12.43
N TYR A 123 0.52 15.57 -11.94
CA TYR A 123 0.64 17.01 -12.17
C TYR A 123 1.85 17.37 -13.05
N GLU A 124 1.81 18.52 -13.73
CA GLU A 124 2.82 18.93 -14.72
C GLU A 124 4.25 18.94 -14.18
N LYS A 125 4.49 19.40 -12.95
CA LYS A 125 5.84 19.43 -12.38
C LYS A 125 6.37 18.04 -12.02
N GLU A 126 5.49 17.13 -11.61
CA GLU A 126 5.86 15.74 -11.31
C GLU A 126 6.17 14.99 -12.60
N PHE A 127 5.37 15.23 -13.64
CA PHE A 127 5.48 14.49 -14.88
C PHE A 127 6.57 15.04 -15.81
N TYR A 128 6.63 16.35 -16.06
CA TYR A 128 7.58 16.95 -17.01
C TYR A 128 8.88 17.42 -16.37
N GLY A 129 8.90 17.65 -15.05
CA GLY A 129 10.05 18.16 -14.31
C GLY A 129 10.49 17.22 -13.19
N GLU A 130 11.02 17.82 -12.13
CA GLU A 130 11.28 17.17 -10.84
C GLU A 130 10.54 17.99 -9.77
N ASN A 131 9.45 17.44 -9.20
CA ASN A 131 8.72 18.10 -8.11
C ASN A 131 9.26 17.68 -6.73
N ILE A 132 10.58 17.69 -6.55
CA ILE A 132 11.24 17.28 -5.31
C ILE A 132 10.73 18.12 -4.13
N GLU A 133 10.43 19.39 -4.37
CA GLU A 133 9.95 20.35 -3.37
C GLU A 133 8.44 20.20 -3.05
N GLY A 134 7.69 19.39 -3.79
CA GLY A 134 6.25 19.22 -3.58
C GLY A 134 5.45 20.50 -3.83
N THR A 135 5.82 21.29 -4.83
CA THR A 135 5.05 22.49 -5.21
C THR A 135 3.80 22.12 -5.99
N ARG A 136 2.66 22.76 -5.70
CA ARG A 136 1.43 22.59 -6.49
C ARG A 136 1.70 23.00 -7.95
N SER A 137 1.17 22.22 -8.88
CA SER A 137 1.23 22.53 -10.31
C SER A 137 -0.10 22.18 -10.98
N LYS A 138 -0.19 22.38 -12.29
CA LYS A 138 -1.43 22.13 -13.02
C LYS A 138 -1.66 20.62 -13.14
N LEU A 139 -2.89 20.18 -12.88
CA LEU A 139 -3.33 18.80 -13.04
C LEU A 139 -3.25 18.39 -14.53
N ILE A 140 -2.62 17.26 -14.81
CA ILE A 140 -2.69 16.61 -16.12
C ILE A 140 -3.91 15.69 -16.16
N TYR A 141 -4.03 14.81 -15.17
CA TYR A 141 -5.12 13.85 -15.02
C TYR A 141 -5.16 13.35 -13.59
N GLY A 142 -6.36 13.22 -13.02
CA GLY A 142 -6.57 12.76 -11.65
C GLY A 142 -8.04 12.81 -11.29
N GLY A 143 -8.32 12.40 -10.07
CA GLY A 143 -9.64 12.22 -9.48
C GLY A 143 -10.25 10.89 -9.90
N MET A 144 -11.26 10.45 -9.14
CA MET A 144 -12.21 9.46 -9.63
C MET A 144 -13.13 10.13 -10.65
N TYR A 145 -13.14 9.63 -11.88
CA TYR A 145 -14.06 10.11 -12.91
C TYR A 145 -15.42 9.41 -12.79
N GLU A 146 -16.49 10.11 -13.15
CA GLU A 146 -17.84 9.57 -13.06
C GLU A 146 -18.03 8.33 -13.95
N ASP A 147 -17.49 8.33 -15.17
CA ASP A 147 -17.59 7.17 -16.08
C ASP A 147 -16.83 5.94 -15.55
N ASP A 148 -15.64 6.14 -14.98
CA ASP A 148 -14.85 5.06 -14.37
C ASP A 148 -15.60 4.49 -13.15
N LEU A 149 -16.19 5.36 -12.33
CA LEU A 149 -17.00 4.93 -11.19
C LEU A 149 -18.27 4.20 -11.62
N ALA A 150 -18.97 4.68 -12.65
CA ALA A 150 -20.16 4.04 -13.19
C ALA A 150 -19.85 2.64 -13.74
N ALA A 151 -18.72 2.48 -14.42
CA ALA A 151 -18.22 1.17 -14.86
C ALA A 151 -17.92 0.27 -13.66
N ILE A 152 -17.18 0.75 -12.66
CA ILE A 152 -16.91 0.01 -11.42
C ILE A 152 -18.20 -0.45 -10.75
N GLN A 153 -19.19 0.44 -10.60
CA GLN A 153 -20.48 0.12 -10.00
C GLN A 153 -21.20 -1.00 -10.76
N SER A 154 -21.11 -1.05 -12.09
CA SER A 154 -21.72 -2.12 -12.88
C SER A 154 -21.14 -3.51 -12.60
N TYR A 155 -19.91 -3.56 -12.09
CA TYR A 155 -19.21 -4.79 -11.72
C TYR A 155 -19.40 -5.20 -10.25
N LEU A 156 -20.02 -4.36 -9.42
CA LEU A 156 -20.25 -4.67 -8.00
C LEU A 156 -21.43 -5.63 -7.80
N ASN A 157 -21.30 -6.85 -8.32
CA ASN A 157 -22.28 -7.91 -8.19
C ASN A 157 -21.59 -9.28 -8.00
N GLY A 158 -22.37 -10.34 -7.73
CA GLY A 158 -21.85 -11.71 -7.76
C GLY A 158 -20.78 -12.03 -6.71
N GLY A 159 -20.68 -11.25 -5.63
CA GLY A 159 -19.68 -11.45 -4.58
C GLY A 159 -18.32 -10.82 -4.86
N VAL A 160 -18.22 -9.91 -5.84
CA VAL A 160 -16.99 -9.15 -6.12
C VAL A 160 -16.44 -8.50 -4.86
N THR A 161 -15.10 -8.48 -4.75
CA THR A 161 -14.40 -7.79 -3.67
C THR A 161 -13.87 -6.46 -4.18
N LEU A 162 -14.38 -5.36 -3.63
CA LEU A 162 -13.85 -4.02 -3.85
C LEU A 162 -12.81 -3.68 -2.77
N ILE A 163 -11.66 -3.17 -3.17
CA ILE A 163 -10.61 -2.66 -2.29
C ILE A 163 -10.27 -1.26 -2.76
N SER A 164 -10.24 -0.29 -1.86
CA SER A 164 -9.85 1.08 -2.16
C SER A 164 -8.90 1.58 -1.08
N GLU A 165 -7.82 2.24 -1.49
CA GLU A 165 -6.87 2.84 -0.55
C GLU A 165 -7.07 4.35 -0.40
N PHE A 166 -6.24 4.92 0.46
CA PHE A 166 -6.06 6.35 0.66
C PHE A 166 -6.02 7.10 -0.67
N ASN A 167 -6.37 8.39 -0.63
CA ASN A 167 -6.34 9.29 -1.79
C ASN A 167 -7.39 9.01 -2.87
N THR A 168 -8.53 8.41 -2.47
CA THR A 168 -9.66 8.14 -3.38
C THR A 168 -10.72 9.25 -3.38
N PHE A 169 -10.83 10.03 -2.29
CA PHE A 169 -11.92 11.01 -2.11
C PHE A 169 -11.55 12.46 -2.42
N GLY A 170 -10.28 12.82 -2.21
CA GLY A 170 -9.81 14.21 -2.24
C GLY A 170 -9.88 14.85 -3.63
N SER A 171 -9.62 16.15 -3.69
CA SER A 171 -9.42 16.84 -4.97
C SER A 171 -8.37 16.10 -5.81
N PRO A 172 -8.61 15.87 -7.11
CA PRO A 172 -9.60 16.54 -7.97
C PRO A 172 -10.90 15.73 -8.21
N THR A 173 -11.23 14.74 -7.37
CA THR A 173 -12.52 14.03 -7.44
C THR A 173 -13.69 14.99 -7.21
N SER A 174 -14.71 14.91 -8.07
CA SER A 174 -15.90 15.76 -7.97
C SER A 174 -16.71 15.47 -6.70
N GLN A 175 -17.47 16.43 -6.21
CA GLN A 175 -18.30 16.24 -5.01
C GLN A 175 -19.35 15.13 -5.21
N ASP A 176 -19.99 15.06 -6.37
CA ASP A 176 -20.99 14.02 -6.66
C ASP A 176 -20.35 12.63 -6.71
N THR A 177 -19.17 12.51 -7.32
CA THR A 177 -18.39 11.26 -7.34
C THR A 177 -17.95 10.85 -5.93
N LYS A 178 -17.49 11.80 -5.13
CA LYS A 178 -17.08 11.61 -3.73
C LYS A 178 -18.24 11.05 -2.90
N LEU A 179 -19.44 11.63 -3.02
CA LEU A 179 -20.64 11.15 -2.30
C LEU A 179 -21.03 9.73 -2.73
N LYS A 180 -20.95 9.40 -4.02
CA LYS A 180 -21.18 8.03 -4.51
C LYS A 180 -20.16 7.04 -3.93
N LEU A 181 -18.87 7.42 -3.90
CA LEU A 181 -17.81 6.60 -3.30
C LEU A 181 -18.06 6.35 -1.81
N TYR A 182 -18.52 7.36 -1.05
CA TYR A 182 -18.86 7.18 0.35
C TYR A 182 -19.97 6.15 0.58
N GLU A 183 -20.95 6.08 -0.32
CA GLU A 183 -22.00 5.05 -0.26
C GLU A 183 -21.49 3.66 -0.62
N ILE A 184 -20.63 3.56 -1.63
CA ILE A 184 -20.07 2.30 -2.09
C ILE A 184 -19.14 1.68 -1.03
N LEU A 185 -18.27 2.50 -0.43
CA LEU A 185 -17.24 2.07 0.52
C LEU A 185 -17.70 2.14 1.98
N LYS A 186 -18.91 2.67 2.24
CA LYS A 186 -19.50 2.85 3.57
C LYS A 186 -18.60 3.62 4.54
N VAL A 187 -18.03 4.71 4.06
CA VAL A 187 -17.08 5.55 4.80
C VAL A 187 -17.20 7.01 4.34
N GLU A 188 -16.95 7.97 5.22
CA GLU A 188 -16.90 9.40 4.90
C GLU A 188 -15.57 10.00 5.34
N TRP A 189 -14.89 10.70 4.43
CA TRP A 189 -13.66 11.42 4.75
C TRP A 189 -13.99 12.72 5.48
N THR A 190 -13.27 12.96 6.58
CA THR A 190 -13.47 14.16 7.44
C THR A 190 -12.91 15.44 6.83
N GLY A 191 -12.22 15.34 5.70
CA GLY A 191 -11.44 16.43 5.12
C GLY A 191 -9.99 16.47 5.60
N TRP A 192 -9.60 15.67 6.61
CA TRP A 192 -8.24 15.65 7.14
C TRP A 192 -7.39 14.51 6.58
N ILE A 193 -6.14 14.84 6.24
CA ILE A 193 -5.05 13.90 6.03
C ILE A 193 -3.92 14.18 7.01
N GLY A 194 -3.07 13.19 7.27
CA GLY A 194 -1.88 13.35 8.08
C GLY A 194 -0.75 12.44 7.63
N ARG A 195 0.47 12.81 8.00
CA ARG A 195 1.66 11.99 7.79
C ARG A 195 2.70 12.24 8.87
N TYR A 196 3.42 11.19 9.24
CA TYR A 196 4.63 11.29 10.04
C TYR A 196 5.82 11.66 9.14
N PHE A 197 6.60 12.61 9.61
CA PHE A 197 7.82 13.10 9.00
C PHE A 197 8.97 12.78 9.97
N TYR A 198 10.02 12.14 9.46
CA TYR A 198 11.32 11.94 10.10
C TYR A 198 12.06 13.25 10.38
N ASP A 199 11.83 14.28 9.56
CA ASP A 199 12.37 15.63 9.78
C ASP A 199 11.43 16.70 9.23
N LEU A 200 10.88 17.51 10.15
CA LEU A 200 10.06 18.67 9.85
C LEU A 200 10.83 19.84 9.25
N SER A 201 12.17 19.78 9.16
CA SER A 201 12.98 20.86 8.60
C SER A 201 12.62 21.14 7.14
N GLN A 202 12.59 22.43 6.78
CA GLN A 202 12.30 22.85 5.42
C GLN A 202 13.33 22.26 4.43
N GLY A 203 12.83 21.71 3.32
CA GLY A 203 13.67 21.17 2.24
C GLY A 203 14.16 19.74 2.47
N VAL A 204 13.72 19.05 3.52
CA VAL A 204 14.04 17.63 3.75
C VAL A 204 12.96 16.75 3.14
N GLU A 205 11.74 16.77 3.70
CA GLU A 205 10.64 15.93 3.21
C GLU A 205 9.24 16.54 3.35
N VAL A 206 9.05 17.55 4.21
CA VAL A 206 7.77 18.27 4.32
C VAL A 206 7.52 19.02 3.01
N PRO A 207 6.37 18.82 2.35
CA PRO A 207 6.06 19.52 1.10
C PRO A 207 6.01 21.04 1.30
N VAL A 208 6.52 21.79 0.31
CA VAL A 208 6.54 23.27 0.36
C VAL A 208 5.13 23.85 0.49
N TRP A 209 4.09 23.20 -0.05
CA TRP A 209 2.71 23.66 0.13
C TRP A 209 2.30 23.68 1.62
N ALA A 210 2.67 22.67 2.40
CA ALA A 210 2.30 22.57 3.81
C ALA A 210 3.02 23.66 4.63
N ILE A 211 4.30 23.89 4.31
CA ILE A 211 5.10 24.96 4.92
C ILE A 211 4.46 26.33 4.67
N ASN A 212 4.18 26.63 3.40
CA ASN A 212 3.61 27.92 2.99
C ASN A 212 2.23 28.16 3.63
N ASN A 213 1.37 27.14 3.64
CA ASN A 213 0.04 27.22 4.23
C ASN A 213 0.13 27.48 5.75
N TRP A 214 1.02 26.77 6.45
CA TRP A 214 1.23 26.98 7.87
C TRP A 214 1.78 28.38 8.19
N GLN A 215 2.75 28.87 7.43
CA GLN A 215 3.32 30.21 7.61
C GLN A 215 2.27 31.30 7.37
N ALA A 216 1.44 31.14 6.34
CA ALA A 216 0.34 32.06 6.05
C ALA A 216 -0.72 32.06 7.17
N GLN A 217 -1.11 30.87 7.64
CA GLN A 217 -2.07 30.69 8.73
C GLN A 217 -1.59 31.33 10.05
N ASN A 218 -0.31 31.15 10.40
CA ASN A 218 0.22 31.55 11.70
C ASN A 218 0.96 32.89 11.70
N ARG A 219 1.22 33.47 10.51
CA ARG A 219 2.04 34.68 10.31
C ARG A 219 3.41 34.57 11.00
N ARG A 220 4.05 33.40 10.87
CA ARG A 220 5.34 33.05 11.48
C ARG A 220 6.17 32.24 10.52
N ASP A 221 7.49 32.28 10.71
CA ASP A 221 8.41 31.44 9.95
C ASP A 221 8.36 30.00 10.41
N TRP A 222 8.50 29.06 9.46
CA TRP A 222 8.56 27.64 9.73
C TRP A 222 9.90 27.30 10.37
N ASN A 223 9.89 27.15 11.70
CA ASN A 223 11.07 26.87 12.51
C ASN A 223 10.94 25.51 13.22
N PHE A 224 10.33 24.53 12.55
CA PHE A 224 10.25 23.15 13.02
C PHE A 224 11.45 22.34 12.52
N SER A 225 11.84 21.33 13.30
CA SER A 225 12.95 20.43 12.96
C SER A 225 12.80 19.09 13.68
N GLY A 226 13.39 18.04 13.12
CA GLY A 226 13.30 16.70 13.70
C GLY A 226 11.92 16.07 13.50
N PRO A 227 11.67 14.89 14.08
CA PRO A 227 10.48 14.12 13.73
C PRO A 227 9.18 14.76 14.20
N GLY A 228 8.08 14.50 13.49
CA GLY A 228 6.77 15.04 13.84
C GLY A 228 5.64 14.65 12.90
N PHE A 229 4.41 15.06 13.22
CA PHE A 229 3.26 14.94 12.33
C PHE A 229 2.93 16.27 11.68
N VAL A 230 2.52 16.21 10.42
CA VAL A 230 1.80 17.29 9.75
C VAL A 230 0.43 16.77 9.37
N PHE A 231 -0.61 17.46 9.80
CA PHE A 231 -1.98 17.27 9.36
C PHE A 231 -2.39 18.43 8.46
N ALA A 232 -3.14 18.12 7.41
CA ALA A 232 -3.70 19.09 6.49
C ALA A 232 -5.18 18.79 6.25
N ASP A 233 -6.03 19.82 6.26
CA ASP A 233 -7.43 19.66 5.87
C ASP A 233 -7.67 20.08 4.41
N GLU A 234 -8.87 19.81 3.90
CA GLU A 234 -9.29 20.19 2.54
C GLU A 234 -9.35 21.70 2.31
N ASN A 235 -9.30 22.51 3.37
CA ASN A 235 -9.27 23.97 3.35
C ASN A 235 -7.86 24.55 3.56
N ASP A 236 -6.82 23.73 3.41
CA ASP A 236 -5.41 24.10 3.55
C ASP A 236 -4.97 24.49 4.99
N HIS A 237 -5.75 24.18 6.03
CA HIS A 237 -5.32 24.35 7.41
C HIS A 237 -4.27 23.32 7.80
N ILE A 238 -3.21 23.78 8.47
CA ILE A 238 -2.07 22.93 8.85
C ILE A 238 -1.94 22.86 10.38
N VAL A 239 -1.83 21.64 10.89
CA VAL A 239 -1.51 21.35 12.30
C VAL A 239 -0.20 20.57 12.36
N VAL A 240 0.72 21.04 13.20
CA VAL A 240 2.06 20.41 13.38
C VAL A 240 2.22 19.91 14.81
N LEU A 241 2.61 18.65 14.94
CA LEU A 241 3.00 18.01 16.19
C LEU A 241 4.51 17.69 16.15
N GLU A 242 5.25 18.15 17.15
CA GLU A 242 6.70 17.95 17.26
C GLU A 242 6.99 16.76 18.20
N GLU A 243 7.96 15.92 17.85
CA GLU A 243 8.44 14.87 18.75
C GLU A 243 8.98 15.48 20.07
N LYS A 244 8.86 14.75 21.18
CA LYS A 244 9.25 15.13 22.56
C LYS A 244 8.38 16.20 23.20
N LYS A 245 7.68 17.00 22.41
CA LYS A 245 6.71 17.99 22.89
C LYS A 245 5.30 17.43 22.81
N ASP A 246 4.85 17.08 21.62
CA ASP A 246 3.46 16.71 21.33
C ASP A 246 3.29 15.19 21.15
N ILE A 247 4.35 14.49 20.77
CA ILE A 247 4.35 13.05 20.45
C ILE A 247 5.18 12.30 21.49
N THR A 248 4.71 11.14 21.93
CA THR A 248 5.49 10.19 22.73
C THR A 248 6.33 9.27 21.82
N SER A 249 6.87 8.16 22.34
CA SER A 249 7.90 7.38 21.65
C SER A 249 7.43 6.51 20.48
N LYS A 250 6.12 6.36 20.22
CA LYS A 250 5.62 5.40 19.22
C LYS A 250 5.02 6.02 17.97
N GLY A 251 4.75 7.32 17.96
CA GLY A 251 4.11 7.98 16.82
C GLY A 251 2.71 7.43 16.54
N CYS A 252 2.46 6.98 15.32
CA CYS A 252 1.17 6.41 14.92
C CYS A 252 1.28 4.89 14.86
N ILE A 253 0.39 4.22 15.59
CA ILE A 253 0.33 2.76 15.66
C ILE A 253 -0.96 2.28 15.00
N MET A 254 -0.85 1.40 14.02
CA MET A 254 -1.98 0.60 13.56
C MET A 254 -2.18 -0.58 14.52
N ARG A 255 -3.37 -0.64 15.12
CA ARG A 255 -3.78 -1.71 16.04
C ARG A 255 -5.00 -2.43 15.49
N TYR A 256 -4.90 -3.75 15.36
CA TYR A 256 -6.04 -4.58 14.99
C TYR A 256 -7.05 -4.70 16.13
N THR A 257 -8.34 -4.65 15.79
CA THR A 257 -9.45 -5.02 16.67
C THR A 257 -9.46 -6.53 16.92
N GLU A 258 -10.29 -7.03 17.83
CA GLU A 258 -10.36 -8.49 18.06
C GLU A 258 -10.87 -9.23 16.82
N GLU A 259 -11.80 -8.62 16.10
CA GLU A 259 -12.28 -9.08 14.79
C GLU A 259 -11.13 -9.12 13.78
N GLY A 260 -10.34 -8.04 13.67
CA GLY A 260 -9.19 -7.97 12.77
C GLY A 260 -8.09 -8.97 13.11
N LYS A 261 -7.77 -9.14 14.39
CA LYS A 261 -6.80 -10.14 14.87
C LYS A 261 -7.26 -11.56 14.52
N SER A 262 -8.54 -11.85 14.69
CA SER A 262 -9.12 -13.16 14.34
C SER A 262 -9.11 -13.39 12.83
N TYR A 263 -9.43 -12.34 12.04
CA TYR A 263 -9.55 -12.44 10.60
C TYR A 263 -8.19 -12.55 9.90
N PHE A 264 -7.24 -11.67 10.23
CA PHE A 264 -5.92 -11.59 9.60
C PHE A 264 -4.85 -12.45 10.30
N GLY A 265 -5.05 -12.83 11.57
CA GLY A 265 -4.04 -13.53 12.35
C GLY A 265 -2.86 -12.66 12.79
N ILE A 266 -2.95 -11.34 12.61
CA ILE A 266 -1.92 -10.36 12.98
C ILE A 266 -2.26 -9.83 14.37
N LYS A 267 -1.35 -10.01 15.34
CA LYS A 267 -1.59 -9.66 16.75
C LYS A 267 -0.74 -8.51 17.24
N GLU A 268 0.36 -8.25 16.55
CA GLU A 268 1.28 -7.17 16.84
C GLU A 268 0.68 -5.80 16.49
N ASP A 269 1.02 -4.82 17.33
CA ASP A 269 0.92 -3.41 16.98
C ASP A 269 2.00 -3.09 15.93
N ILE A 270 1.65 -2.30 14.92
CA ILE A 270 2.55 -1.97 13.81
C ILE A 270 2.66 -0.46 13.70
N ARG A 271 3.87 0.07 13.70
CA ARG A 271 4.09 1.51 13.47
C ARG A 271 3.77 1.86 12.02
N TYR A 272 3.06 2.96 11.82
CA TYR A 272 2.72 3.49 10.50
C TYR A 272 3.20 4.93 10.41
N ASN A 273 4.06 5.23 9.42
CA ASN A 273 4.70 6.54 9.30
C ASN A 273 4.29 7.29 8.02
N TYR A 274 3.34 6.78 7.23
CA TYR A 274 2.99 7.39 5.95
C TYR A 274 1.68 8.17 5.96
N TRP A 275 1.26 8.59 4.76
CA TRP A 275 0.03 9.32 4.55
C TRP A 275 -1.19 8.48 4.94
N PHE A 276 -2.05 9.06 5.77
CA PHE A 276 -3.36 8.53 6.07
C PHE A 276 -4.41 9.63 5.94
N ASP A 277 -5.65 9.22 5.72
CA ASP A 277 -6.82 10.06 5.88
C ASP A 277 -7.58 9.70 7.15
N ILE A 278 -8.34 10.68 7.63
CA ILE A 278 -9.20 10.50 8.80
C ILE A 278 -10.61 10.33 8.30
N VAL A 279 -11.20 9.19 8.60
CA VAL A 279 -12.50 8.79 8.09
C VAL A 279 -13.46 8.40 9.20
N ASN A 280 -14.75 8.62 8.94
CA ASN A 280 -15.86 8.17 9.75
C ASN A 280 -16.54 6.97 9.05
N PRO A 281 -16.66 5.82 9.72
CA PRO A 281 -17.37 4.68 9.18
C PRO A 281 -18.88 4.93 9.15
N LYS A 282 -19.58 4.45 8.12
CA LYS A 282 -21.05 4.38 8.10
C LYS A 282 -21.53 3.17 8.92
N GLU A 283 -22.84 3.09 9.16
CA GLU A 283 -23.43 1.96 9.87
C GLU A 283 -23.22 0.63 9.15
N GLY A 284 -23.16 -0.47 9.91
CA GLY A 284 -23.08 -1.83 9.37
C GLY A 284 -21.69 -2.28 8.89
N VAL A 285 -20.63 -1.52 9.19
CA VAL A 285 -19.25 -1.91 8.87
C VAL A 285 -18.55 -2.57 10.05
N ILE A 286 -17.50 -3.32 9.75
CA ILE A 286 -16.55 -3.89 10.70
C ILE A 286 -15.25 -3.09 10.59
N ILE A 287 -14.75 -2.60 11.72
CA ILE A 287 -13.42 -1.98 11.79
C ILE A 287 -12.43 -3.10 12.14
N TYR A 288 -11.55 -3.46 11.21
CA TYR A 288 -10.53 -4.48 11.47
C TYR A 288 -9.29 -3.92 12.16
N SER A 289 -8.98 -2.65 11.94
CA SER A 289 -7.91 -1.97 12.66
C SER A 289 -8.18 -0.48 12.76
N SER A 290 -7.51 0.15 13.72
CA SER A 290 -7.52 1.60 13.91
C SER A 290 -6.10 2.12 14.00
N PHE A 291 -5.89 3.33 13.48
CA PHE A 291 -4.74 4.14 13.85
C PHE A 291 -4.94 4.71 15.24
N VAL A 292 -3.88 4.69 16.03
CA VAL A 292 -3.83 5.25 17.38
C VAL A 292 -2.61 6.16 17.47
N LEU A 293 -2.83 7.44 17.72
CA LEU A 293 -1.76 8.42 17.87
C LEU A 293 -1.25 8.40 19.32
N ASP A 294 0.02 8.09 19.51
CA ASP A 294 0.68 8.10 20.81
C ASP A 294 1.23 9.51 21.10
N LEU A 295 0.43 10.30 21.82
CA LEU A 295 0.62 11.75 22.01
C LEU A 295 0.74 12.12 23.48
N THR A 296 1.49 13.18 23.76
CA THR A 296 1.49 13.86 25.06
C THR A 296 0.18 14.62 25.24
N ASP A 297 -0.13 15.08 26.46
CA ASP A 297 -1.35 15.87 26.69
C ASP A 297 -1.38 17.16 25.85
N THR A 298 -0.21 17.78 25.60
CA THR A 298 -0.14 18.94 24.71
C THR A 298 -0.46 18.61 23.25
N GLY A 299 -0.07 17.42 22.78
CA GLY A 299 -0.42 16.95 21.44
C GLY A 299 -1.90 16.64 21.31
N LYS A 300 -2.50 16.01 22.34
CA LYS A 300 -3.95 15.76 22.39
C LYS A 300 -4.73 17.07 22.34
N ASP A 301 -4.37 18.04 23.17
CA ASP A 301 -5.00 19.37 23.21
C ASP A 301 -4.96 20.08 21.85
N LYS A 302 -3.88 19.92 21.08
CA LYS A 302 -3.76 20.50 19.73
C LYS A 302 -4.74 19.87 18.75
N LEU A 303 -4.85 18.54 18.75
CA LEU A 303 -5.74 17.81 17.84
C LEU A 303 -7.21 18.01 18.20
N GLU A 304 -7.55 17.96 19.48
CA GLU A 304 -8.94 18.13 19.95
C GLU A 304 -9.50 19.51 19.62
N LYS A 305 -8.68 20.57 19.68
CA LYS A 305 -9.08 21.93 19.25
C LYS A 305 -9.49 22.00 17.78
N MET A 306 -8.96 21.10 16.96
CA MET A 306 -9.26 21.01 15.53
C MET A 306 -10.27 19.89 15.22
N SER A 307 -10.85 19.27 16.26
CA SER A 307 -11.76 18.11 16.15
C SER A 307 -11.12 16.91 15.43
N ILE A 308 -9.80 16.79 15.49
CA ILE A 308 -9.05 15.65 14.95
C ILE A 308 -9.07 14.53 16.01
N PRO A 309 -9.62 13.34 15.71
CA PRO A 309 -9.65 12.24 16.67
C PRO A 309 -8.26 11.66 16.93
N LEU A 310 -8.03 11.21 18.16
CA LEU A 310 -6.76 10.57 18.57
C LEU A 310 -6.65 9.11 18.09
N SER A 311 -7.78 8.51 17.74
CA SER A 311 -7.90 7.17 17.19
C SER A 311 -8.99 7.16 16.13
N PHE A 312 -8.71 6.57 14.97
CA PHE A 312 -9.63 6.52 13.83
C PHE A 312 -9.41 5.23 13.03
N PRO A 313 -10.41 4.77 12.25
CA PRO A 313 -10.32 3.49 11.54
C PRO A 313 -9.19 3.48 10.51
N ALA A 314 -8.40 2.39 10.50
CA ALA A 314 -7.32 2.11 9.56
C ALA A 314 -7.77 1.16 8.43
N ILE A 315 -8.51 0.10 8.80
CA ILE A 315 -9.10 -0.86 7.86
C ILE A 315 -10.58 -0.98 8.17
N ILE A 316 -11.43 -0.60 7.20
CA ILE A 316 -12.87 -0.74 7.28
C ILE A 316 -13.32 -1.81 6.29
N TYR A 317 -14.17 -2.71 6.75
CA TYR A 317 -14.78 -3.75 5.93
C TYR A 317 -16.29 -3.59 5.96
N SER A 318 -16.91 -3.59 4.78
CA SER A 318 -18.35 -3.68 4.63
C SER A 318 -18.70 -4.94 3.86
N THR A 319 -19.74 -5.62 4.33
CA THR A 319 -20.32 -6.77 3.64
C THR A 319 -21.70 -6.40 3.13
N GLY A 320 -21.95 -6.68 1.86
CA GLY A 320 -23.23 -6.45 1.20
C GLY A 320 -23.74 -7.73 0.54
N GLU A 321 -25.01 -7.71 0.11
CA GLU A 321 -25.62 -8.84 -0.61
C GLU A 321 -24.94 -9.09 -1.97
N GLU A 322 -24.47 -8.02 -2.63
CA GLU A 322 -23.94 -8.07 -3.99
C GLU A 322 -22.41 -8.09 -4.05
N TYR A 323 -21.74 -7.39 -3.14
CA TYR A 323 -20.29 -7.26 -3.10
C TYR A 323 -19.80 -7.01 -1.67
N ASN A 324 -18.51 -7.22 -1.46
CA ASN A 324 -17.82 -6.84 -0.23
C ASN A 324 -16.86 -5.69 -0.51
N SER A 325 -16.66 -4.78 0.42
CA SER A 325 -15.69 -3.69 0.26
C SER A 325 -14.73 -3.56 1.43
N TYR A 326 -13.48 -3.25 1.10
CA TYR A 326 -12.44 -2.85 2.03
C TYR A 326 -12.01 -1.42 1.72
N TYR A 327 -11.97 -0.56 2.74
CA TYR A 327 -11.32 0.73 2.66
C TYR A 327 -10.07 0.75 3.55
N PHE A 328 -8.94 1.12 2.97
CA PHE A 328 -7.69 1.35 3.67
C PHE A 328 -7.46 2.85 3.77
N SER A 329 -7.47 3.41 4.99
CA SER A 329 -7.29 4.86 5.19
C SER A 329 -5.83 5.29 5.18
N GLY A 330 -4.89 4.35 5.13
CA GLY A 330 -3.49 4.65 4.84
C GLY A 330 -3.13 4.28 3.41
N ASP A 331 -2.16 4.99 2.87
CA ASP A 331 -1.40 4.58 1.70
C ASP A 331 -0.49 3.42 2.11
N PHE A 332 -1.01 2.20 1.98
CA PHE A 332 -0.42 0.99 2.57
C PHE A 332 0.55 0.30 1.62
N VAL A 333 0.28 0.43 0.33
CA VAL A 333 1.08 -0.12 -0.76
C VAL A 333 2.42 0.58 -0.91
N ASP A 334 2.52 1.86 -0.48
CA ASP A 334 3.74 2.65 -0.62
C ASP A 334 4.91 2.09 0.22
N MET A 335 5.85 1.47 -0.51
CA MET A 335 7.18 1.18 -0.02
C MET A 335 8.24 1.57 -1.05
N GLY A 336 9.22 2.38 -0.60
CA GLY A 336 10.27 2.92 -1.47
C GLY A 336 11.07 1.89 -2.28
N ASN A 337 11.24 0.66 -1.78
CA ASN A 337 11.94 -0.40 -2.53
C ASN A 337 11.31 -1.78 -2.37
N ILE A 338 10.28 -2.06 -3.19
CA ILE A 338 9.72 -3.40 -3.35
C ILE A 338 10.65 -4.25 -4.24
N PRO A 339 11.11 -5.42 -3.76
CA PRO A 339 12.00 -6.30 -4.51
C PRO A 339 11.41 -6.75 -5.85
N TYR A 340 12.23 -6.81 -6.90
CA TYR A 340 11.79 -7.28 -8.21
C TYR A 340 11.44 -8.78 -8.21
N ILE A 341 12.10 -9.54 -7.33
CA ILE A 341 11.97 -10.98 -7.26
C ILE A 341 10.69 -11.33 -6.49
N TYR A 342 9.69 -11.82 -7.19
CA TYR A 342 8.46 -12.37 -6.60
C TYR A 342 8.45 -13.90 -6.57
N TRP A 343 9.34 -14.57 -7.32
CA TRP A 343 9.34 -16.03 -7.50
C TRP A 343 10.05 -16.81 -6.38
N ILE A 344 10.09 -16.26 -5.17
CA ILE A 344 10.67 -16.92 -3.99
C ILE A 344 9.56 -17.12 -2.98
N LYS A 345 9.19 -18.38 -2.74
CA LYS A 345 8.18 -18.71 -1.73
C LYS A 345 8.70 -18.40 -0.32
N GLY A 346 7.88 -17.73 0.50
CA GLY A 346 8.26 -17.32 1.86
C GLY A 346 9.20 -16.12 1.93
N TYR A 347 9.42 -15.41 0.82
CA TYR A 347 10.22 -14.19 0.80
C TYR A 347 9.64 -13.09 1.69
N ASP A 348 8.31 -12.99 1.74
CA ASP A 348 7.56 -12.14 2.65
C ASP A 348 7.83 -12.49 4.12
N LEU A 349 7.81 -13.79 4.47
CA LEU A 349 8.11 -14.24 5.84
C LEU A 349 9.55 -13.92 6.24
N PHE A 350 10.50 -14.05 5.33
CA PHE A 350 11.89 -13.67 5.56
C PHE A 350 12.04 -12.16 5.81
N ASN A 351 11.37 -11.33 5.00
CA ASN A 351 11.40 -9.88 5.20
C ASN A 351 10.67 -9.47 6.48
N LYS A 352 9.55 -10.12 6.83
CA LYS A 352 8.86 -9.93 8.10
C LYS A 352 9.78 -10.26 9.28
N TRP A 353 10.53 -11.37 9.21
CA TRP A 353 11.46 -11.75 10.27
C TRP A 353 12.67 -10.81 10.42
N THR A 354 13.15 -10.23 9.32
CA THR A 354 14.35 -9.37 9.30
C THR A 354 14.07 -7.88 9.43
N SER A 355 12.81 -7.45 9.31
CA SER A 355 12.39 -6.06 9.48
C SER A 355 11.76 -5.82 10.85
N SER A 356 11.98 -4.63 11.40
CA SER A 356 11.30 -4.17 12.62
C SER A 356 9.90 -3.67 12.27
N ASN A 357 8.89 -4.07 13.04
CA ASN A 357 7.52 -3.51 12.96
C ASN A 357 7.38 -2.16 13.68
N GLN A 358 8.46 -1.65 14.29
CA GLN A 358 8.51 -0.39 15.04
C GLN A 358 9.51 0.61 14.43
N ASP A 359 9.96 0.37 13.20
CA ASP A 359 10.93 1.23 12.53
C ASP A 359 10.38 2.66 12.39
N GLU A 360 11.21 3.62 12.78
CA GLU A 360 10.85 5.04 12.79
C GLU A 360 11.20 5.74 11.49
N PHE A 361 11.95 5.12 10.57
CA PHE A 361 12.53 5.76 9.39
C PHE A 361 12.15 5.10 8.06
N GLU A 362 11.52 3.92 8.11
CA GLU A 362 11.05 3.23 6.91
C GLU A 362 9.65 2.63 7.10
N ASN A 363 8.80 2.73 6.08
CA ASN A 363 7.53 1.97 6.03
C ASN A 363 7.71 0.49 5.68
N LYS A 364 8.95 0.01 5.55
CA LYS A 364 9.27 -1.40 5.28
C LYS A 364 8.66 -2.33 6.33
N GLY A 365 8.73 -1.94 7.61
CA GLY A 365 8.12 -2.69 8.70
C GLY A 365 6.61 -2.88 8.49
N PHE A 366 5.92 -1.79 8.19
CA PHE A 366 4.49 -1.82 7.92
C PHE A 366 4.14 -2.70 6.70
N PHE A 367 4.89 -2.57 5.61
CA PHE A 367 4.64 -3.34 4.39
C PHE A 367 4.66 -4.86 4.65
N TRP A 368 5.68 -5.37 5.33
CA TRP A 368 5.83 -6.82 5.55
C TRP A 368 5.05 -7.39 6.73
N HIS A 369 4.82 -6.61 7.78
CA HIS A 369 4.08 -7.06 8.96
C HIS A 369 2.56 -6.83 8.84
N GLY A 370 2.17 -5.77 8.12
CA GLY A 370 0.78 -5.32 7.97
C GLY A 370 0.21 -5.61 6.59
N TYR A 371 0.66 -4.85 5.58
CA TYR A 371 0.04 -4.85 4.24
C TYR A 371 0.07 -6.21 3.54
N VAL A 372 1.24 -6.85 3.42
CA VAL A 372 1.39 -8.13 2.72
C VAL A 372 0.53 -9.26 3.32
N PRO A 373 0.60 -9.59 4.62
CA PRO A 373 -0.23 -10.66 5.18
C PRO A 373 -1.72 -10.34 5.12
N MET A 374 -2.10 -9.07 5.31
CA MET A 374 -3.49 -8.62 5.18
C MET A 374 -4.03 -8.84 3.76
N LEU A 375 -3.33 -8.33 2.74
CA LEU A 375 -3.79 -8.44 1.36
C LEU A 375 -3.79 -9.89 0.87
N LYS A 376 -2.78 -10.70 1.26
CA LYS A 376 -2.78 -12.15 0.97
C LYS A 376 -4.03 -12.84 1.49
N ARG A 377 -4.51 -12.46 2.68
CA ARG A 377 -5.75 -13.01 3.24
C ARG A 377 -6.97 -12.60 2.41
N ILE A 378 -7.10 -11.32 2.06
CA ILE A 378 -8.23 -10.81 1.28
C ILE A 378 -8.26 -11.47 -0.12
N LEU A 379 -7.13 -11.50 -0.82
CA LEU A 379 -7.01 -12.17 -2.13
C LEU A 379 -7.34 -13.66 -2.05
N SER A 380 -6.90 -14.34 -0.99
CA SER A 380 -7.23 -15.75 -0.78
C SER A 380 -8.72 -15.99 -0.54
N ASP A 381 -9.41 -15.09 0.15
CA ASP A 381 -10.84 -15.24 0.42
C ASP A 381 -11.66 -14.95 -0.85
N ALA A 382 -11.29 -13.91 -1.61
CA ALA A 382 -11.88 -13.64 -2.93
C ALA A 382 -11.72 -14.82 -3.90
N TYR A 383 -10.53 -15.42 -3.96
CA TYR A 383 -10.29 -16.61 -4.81
C TYR A 383 -11.14 -17.82 -4.40
N LYS A 384 -11.38 -18.03 -3.10
CA LYS A 384 -12.24 -19.12 -2.62
C LYS A 384 -13.71 -18.86 -2.95
N ASN A 385 -14.15 -17.61 -2.85
CA ASN A 385 -15.53 -17.22 -3.16
C ASN A 385 -15.85 -17.45 -4.64
N LYS A 386 -14.91 -17.17 -5.55
CA LYS A 386 -15.01 -17.52 -6.98
C LYS A 386 -15.19 -19.02 -7.23
N SER A 387 -14.56 -19.86 -6.39
CA SER A 387 -14.51 -21.31 -6.59
C SER A 387 -15.73 -22.06 -6.07
N ASN A 388 -16.66 -21.36 -5.40
CA ASN A 388 -17.94 -21.86 -4.91
C ASN A 388 -19.08 -21.38 -5.82
#